data_AF-A0A1F2XR49-F1
#
_entry.id   AF-A0A1F2XR49-F1
#
_cell.length_a   1.000
_cell.length_b   1.000
_cell.length_c   1.000
_cell.angle_alpha   90.00
_cell.angle_beta   90.00
_cell.angle_gamma   90.00
#
_symmetry.space_group_name_H-M   'P 1'
#
loop_
_entity.id
_entity.type
_entity.pdbx_description
1 polymer ?
#
loop_
_entity_poly.entity_id
_entity_poly.type
_entity_poly.pdbx_seq_one_letter_code
_entity_poly.pdbx_strand_id
1 'polypeptide(L)'
;MLLFLVRHAHSDPGKPDEARPLSARGRGEAQALAQRLAAHPTPPRLVLTSPVLRGRETAEAIADATGADLRVDERLAPGASAENLQESVDSESGPVAAVCHQPDCSAIALALTGHDPGFSPGGVAEIELTP
;
A
#
# COMPACT_ATOMS: atom_id res chain seq x y z
N MET A 1 14.33 -2.02 -7.94
CA MET A 1 13.92 -1.60 -6.57
C MET A 1 12.79 -2.52 -6.10
N LEU A 2 12.76 -2.85 -4.81
CA LEU A 2 11.69 -3.68 -4.24
C LEU A 2 10.45 -2.85 -3.92
N LEU A 3 9.29 -3.26 -4.41
CA LEU A 3 7.99 -2.63 -4.17
C LEU A 3 7.04 -3.61 -3.48
N PHE A 4 6.52 -3.22 -2.32
CA PHE A 4 5.41 -3.89 -1.66
C PHE A 4 4.11 -3.19 -2.04
N LEU A 5 3.40 -3.72 -3.03
CA LEU A 5 2.09 -3.20 -3.42
C LEU A 5 1.04 -3.74 -2.44
N VAL A 6 0.39 -2.86 -1.68
CA VAL A 6 -0.51 -3.22 -0.58
C VAL A 6 -1.92 -2.72 -0.89
N ARG A 7 -2.93 -3.57 -0.71
CA ARG A 7 -4.31 -3.09 -0.61
C ARG A 7 -4.62 -2.70 0.83
N HIS A 8 -5.25 -1.55 1.04
CA HIS A 8 -5.71 -1.16 2.39
C HIS A 8 -6.51 -2.28 3.10
N ALA A 9 -6.47 -2.32 4.43
CA ALA A 9 -7.19 -3.30 5.24
C ALA A 9 -8.71 -3.06 5.29
N HIS A 10 -9.48 -3.97 5.92
CA HIS A 10 -10.95 -3.81 5.99
C HIS A 10 -11.35 -2.47 6.63
N SER A 11 -12.32 -1.79 6.03
CA SER A 11 -12.86 -0.52 6.52
C SER A 11 -14.32 -0.65 6.92
N ASP A 12 -14.72 0.12 7.92
CA ASP A 12 -16.12 0.33 8.28
C ASP A 12 -16.79 1.31 7.30
N PRO A 13 -18.12 1.36 7.27
CA PRO A 13 -18.85 2.42 6.57
C PRO A 13 -18.53 3.80 7.16
N GLY A 14 -18.70 4.82 6.33
CA GLY A 14 -18.37 6.20 6.67
C GLY A 14 -18.85 7.12 5.55
N LYS A 15 -19.11 8.38 5.90
CA LYS A 15 -19.50 9.42 4.93
C LYS A 15 -18.73 10.71 5.23
N PRO A 16 -18.04 11.30 4.24
CA PRO A 16 -17.92 10.83 2.85
C PRO A 16 -17.06 9.54 2.74
N ASP A 17 -16.97 8.90 1.56
CA ASP A 17 -16.28 7.59 1.42
C ASP A 17 -14.80 7.68 1.84
N GLU A 18 -14.18 8.85 1.62
CA GLU A 18 -12.78 9.09 1.94
C GLU A 18 -12.52 9.08 3.45
N ALA A 19 -13.56 9.34 4.25
CA ALA A 19 -13.52 9.38 5.71
C ALA A 19 -13.84 8.02 6.35
N ARG A 20 -13.96 6.94 5.56
CA ARG A 20 -14.16 5.58 6.09
C ARG A 20 -12.92 5.11 6.85
N PRO A 21 -13.03 4.82 8.16
CA PRO A 21 -11.91 4.31 8.93
C PRO A 21 -11.75 2.81 8.72
N LEU A 22 -10.60 2.27 9.11
CA LEU A 22 -10.40 0.84 9.32
C LEU A 22 -11.38 0.33 10.38
N SER A 23 -11.94 -0.84 10.13
CA SER A 23 -12.72 -1.56 11.12
C SER A 23 -11.81 -2.13 12.22
N ALA A 24 -12.38 -2.60 13.32
CA ALA A 24 -11.61 -3.30 14.36
C ALA A 24 -10.83 -4.50 13.77
N ARG A 25 -11.45 -5.25 12.86
CA ARG A 25 -10.81 -6.31 12.10
C ARG A 25 -9.69 -5.76 11.21
N GLY A 26 -9.95 -4.69 10.47
CA GLY A 26 -8.97 -4.07 9.58
C GLY A 26 -7.72 -3.56 10.29
N ARG A 27 -7.87 -3.00 11.49
CA ARG A 27 -6.71 -2.61 12.32
C ARG A 27 -5.85 -3.82 12.69
N GLY A 28 -6.47 -4.95 13.03
CA GLY A 28 -5.75 -6.21 13.29
C GLY A 28 -5.02 -6.75 12.04
N GLU A 29 -5.66 -6.68 10.88
CA GLU A 29 -5.04 -7.07 9.60
C GLU A 29 -3.86 -6.17 9.23
N ALA A 30 -4.02 -4.84 9.37
CA ALA A 30 -2.97 -3.87 9.12
C ALA A 30 -1.76 -4.10 10.04
N GLN A 31 -2.00 -4.34 11.33
CA GLN A 31 -0.94 -4.67 12.28
C GLN A 31 -0.24 -5.99 11.94
N ALA A 32 -0.98 -7.03 11.58
CA ALA A 32 -0.39 -8.31 11.17
C ALA A 32 0.47 -8.17 9.90
N LEU A 33 0.00 -7.41 8.91
CA LEU A 33 0.78 -7.07 7.72
C LEU A 33 2.04 -6.28 8.09
N ALA A 34 1.91 -5.26 8.93
CA ALA A 34 3.02 -4.41 9.37
C ALA A 34 4.14 -5.22 10.03
N GLN A 35 3.79 -6.12 10.96
CA GLN A 35 4.77 -7.00 11.61
C GLN A 35 5.45 -7.95 10.62
N ARG A 36 4.72 -8.46 9.62
CA ARG A 36 5.31 -9.28 8.55
C ARG A 36 6.31 -8.49 7.70
N LEU A 37 5.98 -7.24 7.34
CA LEU A 37 6.87 -6.38 6.57
C LEU A 37 8.10 -5.94 7.39
N ALA A 38 7.94 -5.69 8.69
CA ALA A 38 9.05 -5.37 9.59
C ALA A 38 10.04 -6.53 9.76
N ALA A 39 9.54 -7.77 9.73
CA ALA A 39 10.37 -8.97 9.78
C ALA A 39 10.97 -9.37 8.42
N HIS A 40 10.65 -8.67 7.33
CA HIS A 40 11.20 -8.95 6.01
C HIS A 40 12.71 -8.72 6.00
N PRO A 41 13.53 -9.55 5.32
CA PRO A 41 14.98 -9.34 5.23
C PRO A 41 15.38 -7.96 4.69
N THR A 42 14.52 -7.40 3.85
CA THR A 42 14.68 -6.06 3.26
C THR A 42 13.37 -5.28 3.46
N PRO A 43 13.10 -4.74 4.65
CA PRO A 43 11.82 -4.08 4.95
C PRO A 43 11.68 -2.77 4.16
N PRO A 44 10.44 -2.28 3.93
CA PRO A 44 10.23 -0.97 3.32
C PRO A 44 10.86 0.13 4.17
N ARG A 45 11.52 1.09 3.51
CA ARG A 45 12.08 2.30 4.13
C ARG A 45 11.22 3.54 3.91
N LEU A 46 10.29 3.44 2.96
CA LEU A 46 9.28 4.44 2.68
C LEU A 46 7.93 3.74 2.54
N VAL A 47 6.90 4.33 3.13
CA VAL A 47 5.50 3.96 2.93
C VAL A 47 4.81 5.11 2.21
N LEU A 48 4.26 4.83 1.04
CA LEU A 48 3.42 5.73 0.28
C LEU A 48 1.95 5.33 0.48
N THR A 49 1.08 6.32 0.56
CA THR A 49 -0.36 6.08 0.71
C THR A 49 -1.18 7.18 0.07
N SER A 50 -2.41 6.85 -0.31
CA SER A 50 -3.37 7.85 -0.76
C SER A 50 -3.87 8.73 0.41
N PRO A 51 -4.52 9.88 0.15
CA PRO A 51 -5.05 10.74 1.22
C PRO A 51 -6.26 10.13 1.98
N VAL A 52 -6.83 9.04 1.47
CA VAL A 52 -8.05 8.40 2.01
C VAL A 52 -7.75 7.72 3.35
N LEU A 53 -8.64 7.90 4.33
CA LEU A 53 -8.40 7.51 5.73
C LEU A 53 -8.00 6.04 5.91
N ARG A 54 -8.75 5.09 5.36
CA ARG A 54 -8.42 3.64 5.44
C ARG A 54 -7.05 3.27 4.86
N GLY A 55 -6.62 3.98 3.80
CA GLY A 55 -5.30 3.82 3.20
C GLY A 55 -4.22 4.35 4.14
N ARG A 56 -4.45 5.53 4.70
CA ARG A 56 -3.55 6.16 5.67
C ARG A 56 -3.39 5.34 6.95
N GLU A 57 -4.47 4.90 7.57
CA GLU A 57 -4.41 4.08 8.79
C GLU A 57 -3.69 2.73 8.55
N THR A 58 -3.81 2.14 7.35
CA THR A 58 -3.03 0.93 7.00
C THR A 58 -1.55 1.27 6.86
N ALA A 59 -1.23 2.39 6.22
CA ALA A 59 0.13 2.85 5.98
C ALA A 59 0.85 3.26 7.28
N GLU A 60 0.14 3.94 8.19
CA GLU A 60 0.62 4.32 9.53
C GLU A 60 1.04 3.08 10.31
N ALA A 61 0.22 2.02 10.32
CA ALA A 61 0.59 0.77 10.98
C ALA A 61 1.88 0.16 10.41
N ILE A 62 2.07 0.19 9.09
CA ILE A 62 3.30 -0.31 8.44
C ILE A 62 4.48 0.56 8.83
N ALA A 63 4.38 1.88 8.69
CA ALA A 63 5.45 2.81 9.00
C ALA A 63 5.92 2.70 10.46
N ASP A 64 4.98 2.61 11.40
CA ASP A 64 5.26 2.45 12.84
C ASP A 64 6.05 1.16 13.11
N ALA A 65 5.71 0.06 12.46
CA ALA A 65 6.36 -1.23 12.68
C ALA A 65 7.74 -1.33 12.01
N THR A 66 7.91 -0.73 10.82
CA THR A 66 9.16 -0.80 10.06
C THR A 66 10.14 0.33 10.38
N GLY A 67 9.67 1.41 11.02
CA GLY A 67 10.43 2.65 11.20
C GLY A 67 10.64 3.42 9.90
N ALA A 68 9.80 3.18 8.89
CA ALA A 68 9.87 3.84 7.58
C ALA A 68 9.29 5.25 7.62
N ASP A 69 9.76 6.10 6.71
CA ASP A 69 9.09 7.38 6.45
C ASP A 69 7.70 7.14 5.85
N LEU A 70 6.72 7.96 6.22
CA LEU A 70 5.36 7.93 5.67
C LEU A 70 5.10 9.18 4.84
N ARG A 71 4.69 9.00 3.58
CA ARG A 71 4.33 10.10 2.67
C ARG A 71 2.96 9.86 2.06
N VAL A 72 2.12 10.90 2.10
CA VAL A 72 0.85 10.93 1.38
C VAL A 72 1.12 11.36 -0.06
N ASP A 73 0.56 10.62 -1.02
CA ASP A 73 0.66 10.88 -2.44
C ASP A 73 -0.73 10.81 -3.11
N GLU A 74 -1.17 11.93 -3.66
CA GLU A 74 -2.46 12.06 -4.35
C GLU A 74 -2.58 11.13 -5.55
N ARG A 75 -1.46 10.76 -6.18
CA ARG A 75 -1.42 9.84 -7.33
C ARG A 75 -1.88 8.43 -6.98
N LEU A 76 -1.89 8.07 -5.69
CA LEU A 76 -2.35 6.76 -5.19
C LEU A 76 -3.83 6.77 -4.77
N ALA A 77 -4.57 7.86 -5.00
CA ALA A 77 -6.02 7.92 -4.77
C ALA A 77 -6.76 6.83 -5.59
N PRO A 78 -7.98 6.43 -5.17
CA PRO A 78 -8.77 5.45 -5.93
C PRO A 78 -8.86 5.81 -7.42
N GLY A 79 -8.52 4.87 -8.29
CA GLY A 79 -8.36 5.07 -9.73
C GLY A 79 -6.90 5.21 -10.20
N ALA A 80 -5.92 4.98 -9.32
CA ALA A 80 -4.50 5.05 -9.66
C ALA A 80 -4.09 4.02 -10.74
N SER A 81 -3.24 4.45 -11.68
CA SER A 81 -2.65 3.61 -12.72
C SER A 81 -1.26 3.09 -12.34
N ALA A 82 -0.71 2.18 -13.16
CA ALA A 82 0.68 1.74 -13.00
C ALA A 82 1.67 2.90 -13.22
N GLU A 83 1.38 3.80 -14.16
CA GLU A 83 2.18 5.01 -14.40
C GLU A 83 2.18 5.91 -13.17
N ASN A 84 1.01 6.15 -12.55
CA ASN A 84 0.93 6.92 -11.31
C ASN A 84 1.80 6.33 -10.20
N LEU A 85 1.79 4.99 -10.04
CA LEU A 85 2.64 4.33 -9.07
C LEU A 85 4.13 4.46 -9.43
N GLN A 86 4.50 4.25 -10.69
CA GLN A 86 5.89 4.36 -11.15
C GLN A 86 6.43 5.77 -10.92
N GLU A 87 5.70 6.81 -11.30
CA GLU A 87 6.08 8.20 -11.02
C GLU A 87 6.19 8.46 -9.51
N SER A 88 5.41 7.75 -8.68
CA SER A 88 5.45 7.92 -7.22
C SER A 88 6.70 7.35 -6.58
N VAL A 89 7.36 6.42 -7.26
CA VAL A 89 8.56 5.74 -6.75
C VAL A 89 9.81 6.01 -7.58
N ASP A 90 9.72 6.81 -8.65
CA ASP A 90 10.80 7.07 -9.61
C ASP A 90 12.06 7.65 -8.95
N SER A 91 11.91 8.54 -7.97
CA SER A 91 13.05 9.13 -7.25
C SER A 91 13.59 8.28 -6.10
N GLU A 92 12.99 7.11 -5.86
CA GLU A 92 13.29 6.29 -4.68
C GLU A 92 14.29 5.18 -5.03
N SER A 93 15.29 5.00 -4.17
CA SER A 93 16.37 4.01 -4.38
C SER A 93 16.29 2.79 -3.47
N GLY A 94 15.41 2.83 -2.46
CA GLY A 94 15.23 1.78 -1.45
C GLY A 94 13.87 1.10 -1.53
N PRO A 95 13.63 0.02 -0.77
CA PRO A 95 12.35 -0.68 -0.78
C PRO A 95 11.19 0.23 -0.36
N VAL A 96 10.10 0.22 -1.12
CA VAL A 96 8.90 1.06 -0.88
C VAL A 96 7.69 0.17 -0.64
N ALA A 97 6.85 0.50 0.34
CA ALA A 97 5.49 0.00 0.41
C ALA A 97 4.51 1.04 -0.13
N ALA A 98 3.64 0.67 -1.07
CA ALA A 98 2.62 1.55 -1.62
C ALA A 98 1.23 1.01 -1.28
N VAL A 99 0.48 1.76 -0.48
CA VAL A 99 -0.88 1.40 -0.06
C VAL A 99 -1.90 1.99 -1.04
N CYS A 100 -2.54 1.11 -1.80
CA CYS A 100 -3.48 1.40 -2.88
C CYS A 100 -4.88 0.79 -2.61
N HIS A 101 -5.78 0.95 -3.58
CA HIS A 101 -7.17 0.50 -3.51
C HIS A 101 -7.44 -0.60 -4.54
N GLN A 102 -8.62 -1.23 -4.45
CA GLN A 102 -9.13 -2.08 -5.52
C GLN A 102 -10.13 -1.26 -6.36
N PRO A 103 -10.15 -1.43 -7.70
CA PRO A 103 -9.42 -2.43 -8.49
C PRO A 103 -7.95 -2.11 -8.81
N ASP A 104 -7.45 -0.93 -8.42
CA ASP A 104 -6.14 -0.40 -8.80
C ASP A 104 -4.98 -1.37 -8.56
N CYS A 105 -4.89 -2.00 -7.39
CA CYS A 105 -3.79 -2.93 -7.07
C CYS A 105 -3.69 -4.08 -8.10
N SER A 106 -4.83 -4.64 -8.50
CA SER A 106 -4.88 -5.73 -9.47
C SER A 106 -4.47 -5.25 -10.86
N ALA A 107 -4.97 -4.07 -11.28
CA ALA A 107 -4.61 -3.48 -12.57
C ALA A 107 -3.12 -3.11 -12.63
N ILE A 108 -2.58 -2.54 -11.56
CA ILE A 108 -1.17 -2.17 -11.44
C ILE A 108 -0.27 -3.42 -11.45
N ALA A 109 -0.58 -4.42 -10.64
CA ALA A 109 0.21 -5.66 -10.61
C ALA A 109 0.23 -6.34 -11.97
N LEU A 110 -0.92 -6.42 -12.66
CA LEU A 110 -1.03 -6.97 -14.00
C LEU A 110 -0.18 -6.18 -15.01
N ALA A 111 -0.23 -4.85 -14.98
CA ALA A 111 0.54 -4.01 -15.89
C ALA A 111 2.05 -4.11 -15.68
N LEU A 112 2.49 -4.20 -14.42
CA LEU A 112 3.92 -4.25 -14.07
C LEU A 112 4.54 -5.63 -14.22
N THR A 113 3.76 -6.71 -14.00
CA THR A 113 4.30 -8.07 -13.89
C THR A 113 3.72 -9.06 -14.91
N GLY A 114 2.66 -8.68 -15.62
CA GLY A 114 1.91 -9.58 -16.50
C GLY A 114 0.96 -10.54 -15.76
N HIS A 115 0.80 -10.40 -14.44
CA HIS A 115 -0.06 -11.25 -13.62
C HIS A 115 -0.76 -10.47 -12.49
N ASP A 116 -2.01 -10.82 -12.19
CA ASP A 116 -2.72 -10.36 -10.98
C ASP A 116 -2.65 -11.45 -9.89
N PRO A 117 -1.90 -11.24 -8.80
CA PRO A 117 -1.82 -12.20 -7.69
C PRO A 117 -3.09 -12.22 -6.82
N GLY A 118 -4.00 -11.25 -7.01
CA GLY A 118 -5.20 -11.06 -6.21
C GLY A 118 -4.93 -10.36 -4.88
N PHE A 119 -5.77 -9.40 -4.52
CA PHE A 119 -5.62 -8.62 -3.28
C PHE A 119 -6.88 -8.65 -2.42
N SER A 120 -6.89 -9.49 -1.39
CA SER A 120 -7.80 -9.30 -0.26
C SER A 120 -7.43 -8.02 0.51
N PRO A 121 -8.35 -7.41 1.29
CA PRO A 121 -7.97 -6.28 2.16
C PRO A 121 -6.80 -6.66 3.09
N GLY A 122 -5.80 -5.78 3.19
CA GLY A 122 -4.54 -6.07 3.90
C GLY A 122 -3.60 -7.04 3.17
N GLY A 123 -3.91 -7.41 1.92
CA GLY A 123 -3.05 -8.20 1.06
C GLY A 123 -1.89 -7.38 0.50
N VAL A 124 -0.78 -8.06 0.24
CA VAL A 124 0.45 -7.47 -0.30
C VAL A 124 1.02 -8.36 -1.41
N ALA A 125 1.54 -7.73 -2.45
CA ALA A 125 2.37 -8.35 -3.46
C ALA A 125 3.77 -7.72 -3.42
N GLU A 126 4.79 -8.55 -3.52
CA GLU A 126 6.18 -8.12 -3.62
C GLU A 126 6.59 -8.12 -5.10
N ILE A 127 7.03 -6.97 -5.60
CA ILE A 127 7.32 -6.72 -7.01
C ILE A 127 8.73 -6.15 -7.12
N GLU A 128 9.56 -6.77 -7.95
CA GLU A 128 10.85 -6.20 -8.31
C GLU A 128 10.69 -5.29 -9.52
N LEU A 129 10.84 -3.97 -9.32
CA LEU A 129 10.87 -3.00 -10.40
C LEU A 129 12.26 -2.97 -11.02
N THR A 130 12.36 -3.28 -12.31
CA THR A 130 13.58 -3.03 -13.08
C THR A 130 13.75 -1.53 -13.33
N PRO A 131 14.99 -1.02 -13.37
CA PRO A 131 15.27 0.34 -13.82
C PRO A 131 14.79 0.60 -15.25
#